data_AF-A0A968CRW5-F1
#
_entry.id   AF-A0A968CRW5-F1
#
_cell.length_a   1.000
_cell.length_b   1.000
_cell.length_c   1.000
_cell.angle_alpha   90.00
_cell.angle_beta   90.00
_cell.angle_gamma   90.00
#
_symmetry.space_group_name_H-M   'P 1'
#
loop_
_entity.id
_entity.type
_entity.pdbx_description
1 polymer ?
#
loop_
_entity_poly.entity_id
_entity_poly.type
_entity_poly.pdbx_seq_one_letter_code
_entity_poly.pdbx_strand_id
1 'polypeptide(L)'
;GGGGSPGDLLYVNGNGKVGIGTSNPTYKLDVNGAILASSGMKSLGGDTGVYGQGATYGVYGKKGSSSTGNFGYLGSTNYGAYGKSFNITGIYGEGPTGVHGKSTSNSIGVQGDGGTGVYGNGTKIGVYATGGNWAVWSQGNCHVTGVLTKSIGAFKIDHPLDPANKFLYHSFVESPDMKNIYDGVVKLDDKGEAIVELPDWFEALNTDFRYQLTAIGAPGPNLYIAEKISNNRFKIAGGKAAMEVSWHVTGIRNDAYAKAHRIKVEVNKRPEERGKYLAPIEHGFPESLGIGYAERMRIKTEQASFLEK
;
A
#
# COMPACT_ATOMS: atom_id res chain seq x y z
N GLY A 1 16.56 67.98 -33.87
CA GLY A 1 17.05 66.88 -33.02
C GLY A 1 15.88 65.99 -32.67
N GLY A 2 15.98 64.66 -32.63
CA GLY A 2 17.12 63.80 -32.92
C GLY A 2 16.62 62.50 -33.55
N GLY A 3 17.24 62.09 -34.65
CA GLY A 3 17.08 60.75 -35.20
C GLY A 3 17.93 59.80 -34.37
N GLY A 4 17.30 58.88 -33.65
CA GLY A 4 18.01 57.75 -33.05
C GLY A 4 18.63 56.94 -34.18
N SER A 5 19.95 56.72 -34.13
CA SER A 5 20.61 55.75 -35.01
C SER A 5 19.85 54.43 -34.93
N PRO A 6 19.60 53.74 -36.07
CA PRO A 6 19.11 52.38 -36.03
C PRO A 6 20.13 51.59 -35.21
N GLY A 7 19.74 51.08 -34.04
CA GLY A 7 20.61 50.19 -33.27
C GLY A 7 21.03 49.05 -34.18
N ASP A 8 22.32 48.73 -34.22
CA ASP A 8 22.88 47.71 -35.11
C ASP A 8 22.03 46.43 -35.02
N LEU A 9 21.29 46.13 -36.10
CA LEU A 9 20.40 44.98 -36.16
C LEU A 9 21.21 43.66 -36.09
N LEU A 10 22.45 43.71 -36.56
CA LEU A 10 23.44 42.65 -36.49
C LEU A 10 24.80 43.26 -36.12
N TYR A 11 25.37 42.83 -34.99
CA TYR A 11 26.68 43.23 -34.51
C TYR A 11 27.63 42.02 -34.54
N VAL A 12 28.80 42.15 -35.15
CA VAL A 12 29.85 41.13 -35.14
C VAL A 12 31.15 41.77 -34.69
N ASN A 13 31.74 41.30 -33.59
CA ASN A 13 33.03 41.81 -33.13
C ASN A 13 34.21 40.94 -33.59
N GLY A 14 35.42 41.50 -33.52
CA GLY A 14 36.65 40.81 -33.90
C GLY A 14 36.99 39.57 -33.07
N ASN A 15 36.28 39.33 -31.95
CA ASN A 15 36.46 38.19 -31.06
C ASN A 15 35.48 37.03 -31.36
N GLY A 16 34.76 37.10 -32.49
CA GLY A 16 33.87 36.04 -32.95
C GLY A 16 32.53 35.96 -32.21
N LYS A 17 32.10 37.04 -31.55
CA LYS A 17 30.75 37.15 -30.99
C LYS A 17 29.79 37.82 -31.98
N VAL A 18 28.57 37.30 -32.03
CA VAL A 18 27.46 37.81 -32.84
C VAL A 18 26.34 38.30 -31.91
N GLY A 19 25.94 39.56 -32.04
CA GLY A 19 24.78 40.17 -31.40
C GLY A 19 23.67 40.45 -32.40
N ILE A 20 22.42 40.14 -32.07
CA ILE A 20 21.23 40.55 -32.84
C ILE A 20 20.36 41.39 -31.90
N GLY A 21 20.16 42.68 -32.22
CA GLY A 21 19.48 43.63 -31.33
C GLY A 21 20.29 44.07 -30.09
N THR A 22 21.59 43.79 -30.07
CA THR A 22 22.56 44.22 -29.04
C THR A 22 23.95 44.41 -29.64
N SER A 23 24.65 45.47 -29.23
CA SER A 23 26.06 45.73 -29.60
C SER A 23 27.07 45.26 -28.55
N ASN A 24 26.61 44.71 -27.42
CA ASN A 24 27.45 44.22 -26.33
C ASN A 24 27.13 42.74 -26.02
N PRO A 25 27.39 41.80 -26.94
CA PRO A 25 27.04 40.40 -26.76
C PRO A 25 27.81 39.76 -25.59
N THR A 26 27.06 39.15 -24.68
CA THR A 26 27.59 38.44 -23.50
C THR A 26 28.02 37.01 -23.86
N TYR A 27 27.34 36.39 -24.82
CA TYR A 27 27.64 35.05 -25.34
C TYR A 27 28.14 35.06 -26.80
N LYS A 28 28.56 33.91 -27.32
CA LYS A 28 29.02 33.77 -28.73
C LYS A 28 27.92 34.17 -29.73
N LEU A 29 26.67 33.84 -29.42
CA LEU A 29 25.48 34.37 -30.09
C LEU A 29 24.56 34.93 -29.00
N ASP A 30 24.24 36.21 -29.09
CA ASP A 30 23.36 36.92 -28.16
C ASP A 30 22.23 37.60 -28.95
N VAL A 31 20.99 37.17 -28.71
CA VAL A 31 19.81 37.71 -29.39
C VAL A 31 18.94 38.41 -28.35
N ASN A 32 18.86 39.73 -28.45
CA ASN A 32 17.97 40.54 -27.63
C ASN A 32 16.57 40.57 -28.27
N GLY A 33 15.85 39.45 -28.19
CA GLY A 33 14.54 39.27 -28.79
C GLY A 33 14.12 37.81 -28.93
N ALA A 34 13.00 37.56 -29.61
CA ALA A 34 12.52 36.22 -29.89
C ALA A 34 13.27 35.59 -31.08
N ILE A 35 13.60 34.30 -30.98
CA ILE A 35 14.21 33.52 -32.06
C ILE A 35 13.13 32.64 -32.70
N LEU A 36 12.85 32.85 -33.99
CA LEU A 36 12.04 31.93 -34.80
C LEU A 36 12.98 31.03 -35.61
N ALA A 37 13.08 29.76 -35.23
CA ALA A 37 13.77 28.74 -36.01
C ALA A 37 12.74 27.87 -36.75
N SER A 38 12.86 27.75 -38.08
CA SER A 38 11.95 26.93 -38.91
C SER A 38 12.19 25.42 -38.80
N SER A 39 13.23 25.01 -38.08
CA SER A 39 13.57 23.62 -37.78
C SER A 39 13.84 23.47 -36.28
N GLY A 40 15.00 22.93 -35.88
CA GLY A 40 15.39 22.80 -34.47
C GLY A 40 16.63 23.60 -34.11
N MET A 41 16.78 23.89 -32.81
CA MET A 41 18.05 24.29 -32.22
C MET A 41 18.80 23.02 -31.79
N LYS A 42 19.91 22.68 -32.46
CA LYS A 42 20.73 21.51 -32.15
C LYS A 42 21.98 21.95 -31.39
N SER A 43 22.16 21.46 -30.15
CA SER A 43 23.46 21.54 -29.44
C SER A 43 24.25 20.25 -29.66
N LEU A 44 25.55 20.37 -29.97
CA LEU A 44 26.45 19.24 -30.29
C LEU A 44 27.62 19.09 -29.31
N GLY A 45 27.68 19.86 -28.23
CA GLY A 45 28.75 19.76 -27.23
C GLY A 45 28.36 20.24 -25.82
N GLY A 46 28.99 19.65 -24.80
CA GLY A 46 28.86 20.00 -23.38
C GLY A 46 27.63 19.41 -22.65
N ASP A 47 27.66 19.45 -21.32
CA ASP A 47 26.72 18.79 -20.39
C ASP A 47 25.25 19.25 -20.49
N THR A 48 24.92 20.31 -21.24
CA THR A 48 23.57 20.90 -21.33
C THR A 48 23.14 21.16 -22.78
N GLY A 49 21.99 20.61 -23.20
CA GLY A 49 21.44 20.76 -24.56
C GLY A 49 20.66 22.06 -24.82
N VAL A 50 19.66 22.38 -23.98
CA VAL A 50 18.87 23.61 -24.01
C VAL A 50 18.67 24.11 -22.58
N TYR A 51 19.06 25.35 -22.29
CA TYR A 51 18.84 26.01 -21.00
C TYR A 51 17.85 27.15 -21.19
N GLY A 52 16.70 27.06 -20.52
CA GLY A 52 15.69 28.12 -20.53
C GLY A 52 15.34 28.54 -19.11
N GLN A 53 15.33 29.85 -18.87
CA GLN A 53 15.01 30.46 -17.59
C GLN A 53 13.92 31.51 -17.81
N GLY A 54 12.83 31.40 -17.06
CA GLY A 54 11.71 32.33 -17.12
C GLY A 54 10.95 32.35 -15.80
N ALA A 55 10.24 33.44 -15.52
CA ALA A 55 9.50 33.61 -14.27
C ALA A 55 8.34 32.60 -14.12
N THR A 56 7.75 32.16 -15.25
CA THR A 56 6.63 31.22 -15.28
C THR A 56 7.03 29.86 -15.84
N TYR A 57 7.73 29.83 -16.99
CA TYR A 57 8.25 28.61 -17.61
C TYR A 57 9.70 28.83 -18.05
N GLY A 58 10.60 27.89 -17.70
CA GLY A 58 11.97 27.87 -18.22
C GLY A 58 12.03 27.50 -19.70
N VAL A 59 11.37 26.38 -20.06
CA VAL A 59 11.20 25.92 -21.44
C VAL A 59 9.73 25.50 -21.63
N TYR A 60 9.06 26.04 -22.65
CA TYR A 60 7.66 25.73 -22.95
C TYR A 60 7.51 25.25 -24.40
N GLY A 61 7.20 23.96 -24.57
CA GLY A 61 6.95 23.35 -25.88
C GLY A 61 5.45 23.12 -26.11
N LYS A 62 4.87 23.80 -27.11
CA LYS A 62 3.47 23.62 -27.53
C LYS A 62 3.43 23.11 -28.96
N LYS A 63 2.67 22.03 -29.20
CA LYS A 63 2.40 21.50 -30.56
C LYS A 63 1.09 22.05 -31.11
N GLY A 64 1.04 22.31 -32.42
CA GLY A 64 -0.15 22.80 -33.13
C GLY A 64 -1.09 21.73 -33.72
N SER A 65 -0.91 20.43 -33.47
CA SER A 65 -1.81 19.37 -34.01
C SER A 65 -1.89 18.10 -33.16
N SER A 66 -3.05 17.44 -33.16
CA SER A 66 -3.49 16.41 -32.20
C SER A 66 -3.02 14.96 -32.46
N SER A 67 -2.16 14.69 -33.45
CA SER A 67 -1.97 13.32 -33.96
C SER A 67 -0.63 12.62 -33.64
N THR A 68 0.18 13.08 -32.68
CA THR A 68 1.46 12.41 -32.30
C THR A 68 2.02 13.04 -31.03
N GLY A 69 2.41 12.21 -30.06
CA GLY A 69 2.89 12.62 -28.74
C GLY A 69 4.19 13.43 -28.77
N ASN A 70 4.33 14.35 -27.82
CA ASN A 70 5.59 15.04 -27.57
C ASN A 70 6.60 14.03 -26.99
N PHE A 71 7.79 13.93 -27.57
CA PHE A 71 8.94 13.27 -26.95
C PHE A 71 9.81 14.34 -26.31
N GLY A 72 9.62 14.60 -25.01
CA GLY A 72 10.61 15.31 -24.21
C GLY A 72 11.65 14.30 -23.72
N TYR A 73 12.69 14.02 -24.52
CA TYR A 73 13.89 13.42 -23.94
C TYR A 73 14.58 14.50 -23.10
N LEU A 74 14.33 14.48 -21.78
CA LEU A 74 15.20 15.11 -20.81
C LEU A 74 15.76 14.00 -19.95
N GLY A 75 16.72 13.27 -20.53
CA GLY A 75 17.37 12.18 -19.84
C GLY A 75 18.88 12.18 -20.01
N SER A 76 19.58 12.10 -18.88
CA SER A 76 20.99 11.69 -18.82
C SER A 76 21.09 10.17 -18.81
N THR A 77 22.28 9.61 -18.59
CA THR A 77 22.47 8.17 -18.38
C THR A 77 21.70 7.60 -17.17
N ASN A 78 21.19 8.44 -16.26
CA ASN A 78 20.58 8.00 -15.00
C ASN A 78 19.05 8.25 -14.89
N TYR A 79 18.45 9.06 -15.77
CA TYR A 79 17.02 9.41 -15.71
C TYR A 79 16.45 9.61 -17.13
N GLY A 80 15.19 9.23 -17.38
CA GLY A 80 14.50 9.50 -18.68
C GLY A 80 13.71 10.82 -18.72
N ALA A 81 13.26 11.28 -17.55
CA ALA A 81 12.65 12.59 -17.29
C ALA A 81 12.87 12.94 -15.80
N TYR A 82 13.39 14.12 -15.48
CA TYR A 82 13.61 14.59 -14.11
C TYR A 82 12.83 15.88 -13.85
N GLY A 83 11.75 15.78 -13.05
CA GLY A 83 10.98 16.93 -12.58
C GLY A 83 11.22 17.17 -11.09
N LYS A 84 11.82 18.31 -10.73
CA LYS A 84 12.04 18.73 -9.35
C LYS A 84 11.24 19.99 -9.07
N SER A 85 10.42 19.94 -8.02
CA SER A 85 9.72 21.11 -7.47
C SER A 85 9.93 21.15 -5.97
N PHE A 86 10.18 22.34 -5.43
CA PHE A 86 10.35 22.56 -3.98
C PHE A 86 9.04 22.95 -3.28
N ASN A 87 7.94 23.06 -4.03
CA ASN A 87 6.67 23.55 -3.50
C ASN A 87 5.58 22.48 -3.51
N ILE A 88 5.10 22.09 -4.71
CA ILE A 88 3.87 21.29 -4.85
C ILE A 88 4.15 20.02 -5.65
N THR A 89 4.22 20.13 -6.98
CA THR A 89 4.28 18.96 -7.88
C THR A 89 5.59 18.91 -8.65
N GLY A 90 6.35 17.82 -8.53
CA GLY A 90 7.57 17.60 -9.33
C GLY A 90 7.28 17.21 -10.78
N ILE A 91 6.34 16.30 -11.01
CA ILE A 91 5.90 15.82 -12.33
C ILE A 91 4.37 15.74 -12.35
N TYR A 92 3.72 16.36 -13.35
CA TYR A 92 2.28 16.31 -13.58
C TYR A 92 1.97 15.74 -14.97
N GLY A 93 1.13 14.71 -15.04
CA GLY A 93 0.72 14.08 -16.29
C GLY A 93 -0.80 14.01 -16.39
N GLU A 94 -1.35 14.58 -17.47
CA GLU A 94 -2.78 14.61 -17.75
C GLU A 94 -3.09 13.87 -19.06
N GLY A 95 -4.12 13.03 -19.01
CA GLY A 95 -4.58 12.23 -20.14
C GLY A 95 -5.17 10.89 -19.69
N PRO A 96 -5.67 10.07 -20.62
CA PRO A 96 -6.21 8.74 -20.31
C PRO A 96 -5.20 7.83 -19.59
N THR A 97 -3.91 8.09 -19.76
CA THR A 97 -2.82 7.57 -18.92
C THR A 97 -1.94 8.74 -18.54
N GLY A 98 -2.04 9.22 -17.30
CA GLY A 98 -1.24 10.36 -16.82
C GLY A 98 0.26 10.04 -16.72
N VAL A 99 0.60 8.89 -16.11
CA VAL A 99 1.97 8.42 -15.95
C VAL A 99 2.04 6.91 -16.21
N HIS A 100 2.99 6.47 -17.04
CA HIS A 100 3.29 5.06 -17.27
C HIS A 100 4.76 4.77 -16.92
N GLY A 101 4.99 4.15 -15.76
CA GLY A 101 6.31 3.68 -15.33
C GLY A 101 6.50 2.21 -15.71
N LYS A 102 7.54 1.90 -16.48
CA LYS A 102 7.91 0.53 -16.86
C LYS A 102 9.39 0.29 -16.56
N SER A 103 9.67 -0.72 -15.75
CA SER A 103 11.03 -1.26 -15.60
C SER A 103 11.19 -2.49 -16.50
N THR A 104 12.30 -2.57 -17.23
CA THR A 104 12.62 -3.70 -18.13
C THR A 104 13.59 -4.71 -17.51
N SER A 105 14.06 -4.45 -16.29
CA SER A 105 14.85 -5.37 -15.47
C SER A 105 14.05 -5.80 -14.24
N ASN A 106 14.53 -6.79 -13.48
CA ASN A 106 13.97 -7.19 -12.18
C ASN A 106 14.22 -6.10 -11.11
N SER A 107 13.76 -4.89 -11.36
CA SER A 107 14.00 -3.68 -10.58
C SER A 107 12.69 -2.95 -10.30
N ILE A 108 12.77 -1.75 -9.74
CA ILE A 108 11.61 -0.99 -9.27
C ILE A 108 10.97 -0.23 -10.44
N GLY A 109 9.66 -0.41 -10.64
CA GLY A 109 8.89 0.36 -11.63
C GLY A 109 8.56 1.77 -11.15
N VAL A 110 8.16 1.90 -9.88
CA VAL A 110 7.83 3.17 -9.20
C VAL A 110 8.28 3.09 -7.74
N GLN A 111 9.05 4.07 -7.27
CA GLN A 111 9.44 4.24 -5.87
C GLN A 111 8.88 5.57 -5.34
N GLY A 112 8.31 5.55 -4.13
CA GLY A 112 7.87 6.76 -3.43
C GLY A 112 8.45 6.81 -2.03
N ASP A 113 9.22 7.86 -1.73
CA ASP A 113 9.82 8.10 -0.41
C ASP A 113 9.21 9.38 0.19
N GLY A 114 8.78 9.33 1.45
CA GLY A 114 8.15 10.47 2.14
C GLY A 114 7.09 10.05 3.16
N GLY A 115 6.28 11.00 3.63
CA GLY A 115 5.20 10.71 4.58
C GLY A 115 4.11 9.81 4.00
N THR A 116 3.74 10.03 2.73
CA THR A 116 2.85 9.16 1.94
C THR A 116 3.58 8.77 0.66
N GLY A 117 3.93 7.48 0.52
CA GLY A 117 4.64 6.99 -0.67
C GLY A 117 3.76 6.93 -1.93
N VAL A 118 2.50 6.48 -1.78
CA VAL A 118 1.52 6.38 -2.88
C VAL A 118 0.14 6.79 -2.38
N TYR A 119 -0.52 7.70 -3.09
CA TYR A 119 -1.91 8.09 -2.86
C TYR A 119 -2.76 7.78 -4.10
N GLY A 120 -3.65 6.79 -4.00
CA GLY A 120 -4.57 6.41 -5.08
C GLY A 120 -5.99 6.92 -4.82
N ASN A 121 -6.51 7.76 -5.70
CA ASN A 121 -7.89 8.24 -5.67
C ASN A 121 -8.56 7.96 -7.02
N GLY A 122 -9.38 6.91 -7.08
CA GLY A 122 -10.05 6.47 -8.29
C GLY A 122 -11.56 6.34 -8.07
N THR A 123 -12.36 6.68 -9.08
CA THR A 123 -13.82 6.56 -9.04
C THR A 123 -14.30 5.11 -9.10
N LYS A 124 -13.45 4.18 -9.53
CA LYS A 124 -13.72 2.73 -9.61
C LYS A 124 -12.79 1.93 -8.71
N ILE A 125 -11.48 2.08 -8.91
CA ILE A 125 -10.44 1.35 -8.20
C ILE A 125 -9.31 2.34 -7.89
N GLY A 126 -8.94 2.45 -6.61
CA GLY A 126 -7.80 3.30 -6.20
C GLY A 126 -6.45 2.66 -6.50
N VAL A 127 -6.32 1.35 -6.30
CA VAL A 127 -5.11 0.56 -6.61
C VAL A 127 -5.53 -0.80 -7.19
N TYR A 128 -5.02 -1.12 -8.38
CA TYR A 128 -5.14 -2.44 -9.00
C TYR A 128 -3.73 -3.04 -9.10
N ALA A 129 -3.48 -4.12 -8.34
CA ALA A 129 -2.16 -4.74 -8.25
C ALA A 129 -2.23 -6.23 -8.60
N THR A 130 -1.23 -6.70 -9.35
CA THR A 130 -1.04 -8.12 -9.66
C THR A 130 0.44 -8.45 -9.48
N GLY A 131 0.75 -9.70 -9.14
CA GLY A 131 2.12 -10.16 -8.97
C GLY A 131 2.18 -11.68 -9.04
N GLY A 132 3.31 -12.22 -9.53
CA GLY A 132 3.48 -13.67 -9.68
C GLY A 132 3.56 -14.42 -8.35
N ASN A 133 4.06 -13.76 -7.29
CA ASN A 133 4.12 -14.32 -5.93
C ASN A 133 3.19 -13.53 -4.98
N TRP A 134 3.41 -12.21 -4.90
CA TRP A 134 2.62 -11.31 -4.07
C TRP A 134 2.14 -10.13 -4.91
N ALA A 135 0.84 -9.88 -4.95
CA ALA A 135 0.29 -8.63 -5.48
C ALA A 135 0.57 -7.45 -4.53
N VAL A 136 0.60 -7.72 -3.22
CA VAL A 136 0.93 -6.76 -2.16
C VAL A 136 1.80 -7.47 -1.12
N TRP A 137 2.99 -6.95 -0.86
CA TRP A 137 3.84 -7.33 0.27
C TRP A 137 3.92 -6.14 1.22
N SER A 138 3.40 -6.30 2.43
CA SER A 138 3.35 -5.24 3.44
C SER A 138 4.13 -5.65 4.68
N GLN A 139 5.03 -4.78 5.13
CA GLN A 139 5.69 -4.91 6.43
C GLN A 139 5.12 -3.85 7.37
N GLY A 140 4.32 -4.30 8.34
CA GLY A 140 3.63 -3.44 9.29
C GLY A 140 2.12 -3.70 9.33
N ASN A 141 1.38 -2.79 9.95
CA ASN A 141 -0.07 -2.92 10.12
C ASN A 141 -0.81 -2.44 8.87
N CYS A 142 -1.81 -3.19 8.44
CA CYS A 142 -2.76 -2.77 7.41
C CYS A 142 -4.04 -2.24 8.06
N HIS A 143 -4.54 -1.11 7.58
CA HIS A 143 -5.82 -0.54 8.02
C HIS A 143 -6.81 -0.55 6.85
N VAL A 144 -7.98 -1.14 7.08
CA VAL A 144 -9.09 -1.18 6.12
C VAL A 144 -10.33 -0.69 6.87
N THR A 145 -10.85 0.47 6.49
CA THR A 145 -12.07 1.03 7.11
C THR A 145 -13.34 0.33 6.62
N GLY A 146 -13.31 -0.19 5.40
CA GLY A 146 -14.42 -0.93 4.78
C GLY A 146 -14.32 -2.44 4.95
N VAL A 147 -15.05 -3.17 4.11
CA VAL A 147 -15.05 -4.64 4.09
C VAL A 147 -13.81 -5.17 3.37
N LEU A 148 -13.13 -6.14 3.97
CA LEU A 148 -12.10 -6.94 3.31
C LEU A 148 -12.72 -8.22 2.73
N THR A 149 -12.93 -8.25 1.41
CA THR A 149 -13.38 -9.47 0.70
C THR A 149 -12.19 -10.24 0.13
N LYS A 150 -12.11 -11.55 0.41
CA LYS A 150 -11.04 -12.45 -0.04
C LYS A 150 -11.51 -13.90 -0.03
N SER A 151 -10.86 -14.77 -0.79
CA SER A 151 -11.22 -16.20 -0.84
C SER A 151 -10.84 -16.97 0.43
N ILE A 152 -9.82 -16.54 1.18
CA ILE A 152 -9.38 -17.18 2.44
C ILE A 152 -8.74 -16.14 3.38
N GLY A 153 -8.92 -16.33 4.69
CA GLY A 153 -8.20 -15.59 5.72
C GLY A 153 -7.49 -16.53 6.67
N ALA A 154 -6.16 -16.53 6.63
CA ALA A 154 -5.35 -17.33 7.50
C ALA A 154 -4.26 -16.50 8.18
N PHE A 155 -3.86 -16.89 9.39
CA PHE A 155 -2.55 -16.52 9.89
C PHE A 155 -1.54 -17.57 9.46
N LYS A 156 -0.30 -17.12 9.23
CA LYS A 156 0.86 -17.95 8.97
C LYS A 156 1.89 -17.63 10.05
N ILE A 157 2.35 -18.64 10.75
CA ILE A 157 3.43 -18.53 11.73
C ILE A 157 4.48 -19.60 11.46
N ASP A 158 5.67 -19.40 12.00
CA ASP A 158 6.65 -20.48 12.12
C ASP A 158 6.04 -21.62 12.94
N HIS A 159 6.28 -22.86 12.51
CA HIS A 159 5.68 -24.02 13.16
C HIS A 159 6.19 -24.12 14.61
N PRO A 160 5.32 -24.26 15.61
CA PRO A 160 5.72 -24.16 17.01
C PRO A 160 6.70 -25.25 17.46
N LEU A 161 6.72 -26.40 16.77
CA LEU A 161 7.67 -27.49 17.02
C LEU A 161 8.90 -27.47 16.10
N ASP A 162 8.86 -26.71 14.99
CA ASP A 162 9.93 -26.72 13.97
C ASP A 162 9.98 -25.37 13.24
N PRO A 163 10.31 -24.28 13.96
CA PRO A 163 10.12 -22.93 13.45
C PRO A 163 11.09 -22.57 12.31
N ALA A 164 12.25 -23.22 12.25
CA ALA A 164 13.25 -22.94 11.21
C ALA A 164 12.88 -23.52 9.84
N ASN A 165 12.06 -24.57 9.80
CA ASN A 165 11.85 -25.35 8.58
C ASN A 165 10.38 -25.46 8.13
N LYS A 166 9.42 -25.16 9.02
CA LYS A 166 7.99 -25.33 8.73
C LYS A 166 7.19 -24.09 9.10
N PHE A 167 6.09 -23.91 8.37
CA PHE A 167 5.04 -22.97 8.72
C PHE A 167 3.79 -23.70 9.17
N LEU A 168 3.01 -23.09 10.05
CA LEU A 168 1.67 -23.52 10.43
C LEU A 168 0.65 -22.46 10.00
N TYR A 169 -0.47 -22.92 9.47
CA TYR A 169 -1.57 -22.09 8.97
C TYR A 169 -2.88 -22.45 9.66
N HIS A 170 -3.65 -21.43 10.00
CA HIS A 170 -5.01 -21.57 10.53
C HIS A 170 -5.90 -20.46 9.99
N SER A 171 -7.18 -20.78 9.80
CA SER A 171 -8.21 -19.80 9.46
C SER A 171 -8.49 -18.84 10.61
N PHE A 172 -8.98 -17.64 10.30
CA PHE A 172 -9.33 -16.64 11.31
C PHE A 172 -10.59 -17.00 12.10
N VAL A 173 -10.54 -16.72 13.40
CA VAL A 173 -11.68 -16.63 14.31
C VAL A 173 -11.71 -15.20 14.84
N GLU A 174 -12.78 -14.46 14.58
CA GLU A 174 -12.99 -13.12 15.15
C GLU A 174 -13.43 -13.26 16.62
N SER A 175 -12.50 -13.01 17.54
CA SER A 175 -12.72 -13.14 18.98
C SER A 175 -11.84 -12.13 19.72
N PRO A 176 -12.25 -11.64 20.91
CA PRO A 176 -11.38 -10.81 21.75
C PRO A 176 -10.07 -11.52 22.14
N ASP A 177 -10.08 -12.85 22.16
CA ASP A 177 -8.89 -13.69 22.31
C ASP A 177 -8.41 -14.21 20.96
N MET A 178 -7.10 -14.39 20.81
CA MET A 178 -6.51 -15.10 19.67
C MET A 178 -6.83 -16.60 19.75
N LYS A 179 -8.04 -16.97 19.35
CA LYS A 179 -8.64 -18.28 19.58
C LYS A 179 -8.47 -19.22 18.39
N ASN A 180 -8.22 -20.49 18.69
CA ASN A 180 -8.32 -21.59 17.74
C ASN A 180 -9.48 -22.50 18.14
N ILE A 181 -10.12 -23.11 17.14
CA ILE A 181 -11.25 -24.02 17.29
C ILE A 181 -10.89 -25.35 16.62
N TYR A 182 -11.18 -26.44 17.31
CA TYR A 182 -11.02 -27.82 16.83
C TYR A 182 -12.28 -28.58 17.15
N ASP A 183 -12.76 -29.37 16.21
CA ASP A 183 -13.97 -30.14 16.39
C ASP A 183 -13.91 -31.45 15.60
N GLY A 184 -14.83 -32.34 15.95
CA GLY A 184 -15.00 -33.60 15.27
C GLY A 184 -16.13 -34.41 15.87
N VAL A 185 -16.26 -35.63 15.39
CA VAL A 185 -17.19 -36.64 15.91
C VAL A 185 -16.38 -37.87 16.27
N VAL A 186 -16.66 -38.46 17.43
CA VAL A 186 -16.05 -39.72 17.86
C VAL A 186 -17.14 -40.70 18.29
N LYS A 187 -16.88 -41.99 18.06
CA LYS A 187 -17.75 -43.07 18.49
C LYS A 187 -17.22 -43.69 19.77
N LEU A 188 -18.08 -43.87 20.76
CA LEU A 188 -17.73 -44.48 22.03
C LEU A 188 -17.57 -46.00 21.89
N ASP A 189 -16.61 -46.56 22.62
CA ASP A 189 -16.33 -48.00 22.69
C ASP A 189 -17.38 -48.76 23.53
N ASP A 190 -17.17 -50.05 23.75
CA ASP A 190 -18.09 -50.91 24.52
C ASP A 190 -18.25 -50.49 25.99
N LYS A 191 -17.33 -49.67 26.52
CA LYS A 191 -17.39 -49.11 27.86
C LYS A 191 -18.06 -47.73 27.90
N GLY A 192 -18.43 -47.17 26.74
CA GLY A 192 -18.97 -45.83 26.64
C GLY A 192 -17.89 -44.75 26.77
N GLU A 193 -16.65 -45.06 26.36
CA GLU A 193 -15.50 -44.17 26.40
C GLU A 193 -14.93 -43.91 25.00
N ALA A 194 -14.24 -42.79 24.82
CA ALA A 194 -13.44 -42.55 23.63
C ALA A 194 -12.23 -41.67 23.94
N ILE A 195 -11.10 -41.97 23.31
CA ILE A 195 -9.92 -41.10 23.28
C ILE A 195 -9.95 -40.31 21.97
N VAL A 196 -9.84 -38.98 22.07
CA VAL A 196 -9.69 -38.09 20.93
C VAL A 196 -8.23 -37.66 20.85
N GLU A 197 -7.58 -38.01 19.74
CA GLU A 197 -6.21 -37.60 19.42
C GLU A 197 -6.25 -36.25 18.68
N LEU A 198 -5.38 -35.34 19.08
CA LEU A 198 -5.20 -34.01 18.50
C LEU A 198 -3.84 -33.96 17.77
N PRO A 199 -3.65 -33.03 16.81
CA PRO A 199 -2.36 -32.89 16.13
C PRO A 199 -1.20 -32.67 17.11
N ASP A 200 -0.01 -33.18 16.80
CA ASP A 200 1.17 -33.11 17.68
C ASP A 200 1.53 -31.69 18.14
N TRP A 201 1.21 -30.68 17.32
CA TRP A 201 1.45 -29.28 17.58
C TRP A 201 0.35 -28.61 18.42
N PHE A 202 -0.73 -29.31 18.76
CA PHE A 202 -1.91 -28.74 19.41
C PHE A 202 -1.56 -28.07 20.74
N GLU A 203 -0.93 -28.78 21.69
CA GLU A 203 -0.59 -28.21 23.00
C GLU A 203 0.54 -27.17 22.90
N ALA A 204 1.39 -27.27 21.87
CA ALA A 204 2.41 -26.25 21.60
C ALA A 204 1.78 -24.93 21.12
N LEU A 205 0.73 -25.02 20.30
CA LEU A 205 0.02 -23.86 19.77
C LEU A 205 -1.05 -23.33 20.73
N ASN A 206 -1.59 -24.11 21.66
CA ASN A 206 -2.80 -23.75 22.40
C ASN A 206 -2.62 -23.86 23.92
N THR A 207 -3.29 -22.98 24.66
CA THR A 207 -3.47 -23.03 26.12
C THR A 207 -4.93 -22.73 26.47
N ASP A 208 -5.30 -22.80 27.75
CA ASP A 208 -6.62 -22.39 28.28
C ASP A 208 -7.81 -23.11 27.59
N PHE A 209 -7.76 -24.44 27.61
CA PHE A 209 -8.70 -25.30 26.90
C PHE A 209 -10.12 -25.21 27.46
N ARG A 210 -11.11 -25.17 26.56
CA ARG A 210 -12.53 -25.33 26.89
C ARG A 210 -13.13 -26.43 26.04
N TYR A 211 -14.10 -27.15 26.59
CA TYR A 211 -14.70 -28.33 25.98
C TYR A 211 -16.21 -28.14 25.85
N GLN A 212 -16.77 -28.64 24.75
CA GLN A 212 -18.21 -28.81 24.59
C GLN A 212 -18.47 -30.17 23.93
N LEU A 213 -19.40 -30.93 24.50
CA LEU A 213 -19.80 -32.24 24.02
C LEU A 213 -21.28 -32.24 23.67
N THR A 214 -21.66 -32.94 22.61
CA THR A 214 -23.07 -33.12 22.20
C THR A 214 -23.29 -34.58 21.81
N ALA A 215 -24.19 -35.27 22.53
CA ALA A 215 -24.61 -36.62 22.18
C ALA A 215 -25.41 -36.61 20.86
N ILE A 216 -25.11 -37.54 19.96
CA ILE A 216 -25.81 -37.69 18.67
C ILE A 216 -26.64 -38.97 18.69
N GLY A 217 -27.86 -38.89 18.18
CA GLY A 217 -28.76 -40.04 18.00
C GLY A 217 -29.53 -40.49 19.25
N ALA A 218 -29.03 -40.24 20.46
CA ALA A 218 -29.75 -40.49 21.72
C ALA A 218 -29.26 -39.56 22.84
N PRO A 219 -30.09 -39.28 23.88
CA PRO A 219 -29.64 -38.53 25.05
C PRO A 219 -28.44 -39.18 25.74
N GLY A 220 -27.40 -38.39 25.99
CA GLY A 220 -26.23 -38.75 26.79
C GLY A 220 -26.11 -37.86 28.03
N PRO A 221 -27.05 -37.94 29.01
CA PRO A 221 -27.09 -37.02 30.16
C PRO A 221 -25.86 -37.13 31.07
N ASN A 222 -25.10 -38.22 30.94
CA ASN A 222 -23.91 -38.49 31.74
C ASN A 222 -22.62 -38.26 30.95
N LEU A 223 -22.62 -37.58 29.79
CA LEU A 223 -21.38 -37.31 29.06
C LEU A 223 -20.49 -36.32 29.83
N TYR A 224 -19.20 -36.64 29.96
CA TYR A 224 -18.20 -35.74 30.55
C TYR A 224 -16.81 -35.97 29.95
N ILE A 225 -15.92 -35.00 30.20
CA ILE A 225 -14.48 -35.12 29.93
C ILE A 225 -13.86 -35.92 31.07
N ALA A 226 -13.53 -37.19 30.83
CA ALA A 226 -12.93 -38.08 31.81
C ALA A 226 -11.46 -37.75 32.07
N GLU A 227 -10.73 -37.36 31.03
CA GLU A 227 -9.35 -36.90 31.12
C GLU A 227 -9.21 -35.61 30.31
N LYS A 228 -8.70 -34.55 30.96
CA LYS A 228 -8.38 -33.29 30.29
C LYS A 228 -7.25 -33.51 29.28
N ILE A 229 -7.14 -32.59 28.32
CA ILE A 229 -6.06 -32.59 27.34
C ILE A 229 -4.70 -32.70 28.03
N SER A 230 -3.96 -33.73 27.64
CA SER A 230 -2.55 -33.93 27.95
C SER A 230 -1.96 -34.89 26.93
N ASN A 231 -0.70 -34.66 26.52
CA ASN A 231 -0.04 -35.43 25.46
C ASN A 231 -0.87 -35.48 24.17
N ASN A 232 -1.41 -34.34 23.76
CA ASN A 232 -2.25 -34.11 22.59
C ASN A 232 -3.48 -35.02 22.50
N ARG A 233 -4.05 -35.44 23.62
CA ARG A 233 -5.31 -36.20 23.62
C ARG A 233 -6.17 -35.91 24.83
N PHE A 234 -7.46 -36.19 24.73
CA PHE A 234 -8.39 -36.15 25.85
C PHE A 234 -9.36 -37.32 25.80
N LYS A 235 -10.00 -37.63 26.93
CA LYS A 235 -10.94 -38.75 27.04
C LYS A 235 -12.36 -38.26 27.32
N ILE A 236 -13.31 -38.78 26.56
CA ILE A 236 -14.76 -38.63 26.79
C ILE A 236 -15.28 -39.92 27.41
N ALA A 237 -16.20 -39.83 28.37
CA ALA A 237 -16.86 -40.99 28.96
C ALA A 237 -18.32 -40.69 29.33
N GLY A 238 -19.02 -41.73 29.80
CA GLY A 238 -20.37 -41.65 30.36
C GLY A 238 -21.50 -41.73 29.33
N GLY A 239 -21.18 -42.06 28.08
CA GLY A 239 -22.19 -42.38 27.06
C GLY A 239 -22.50 -43.88 27.00
N LYS A 240 -23.41 -44.25 26.10
CA LYS A 240 -23.68 -45.66 25.79
C LYS A 240 -22.67 -46.19 24.78
N ALA A 241 -22.44 -47.50 24.78
CA ALA A 241 -21.63 -48.15 23.76
C ALA A 241 -22.10 -47.77 22.35
N ALA A 242 -21.16 -47.53 21.44
CA ALA A 242 -21.39 -47.12 20.06
C ALA A 242 -22.11 -45.77 19.85
N MET A 243 -22.35 -44.99 20.91
CA MET A 243 -22.88 -43.62 20.79
C MET A 243 -21.89 -42.73 20.05
N GLU A 244 -22.40 -41.86 19.17
CA GLU A 244 -21.60 -40.80 18.56
C GLU A 244 -21.66 -39.53 19.42
N VAL A 245 -20.51 -38.88 19.58
CA VAL A 245 -20.36 -37.63 20.32
C VAL A 245 -19.68 -36.61 19.42
N SER A 246 -20.38 -35.51 19.11
CA SER A 246 -19.75 -34.32 18.55
C SER A 246 -19.00 -33.61 19.68
N TRP A 247 -17.73 -33.29 19.42
CA TRP A 247 -16.87 -32.60 20.36
C TRP A 247 -16.34 -31.32 19.74
N HIS A 248 -16.13 -30.33 20.60
CA HIS A 248 -15.52 -29.05 20.26
C HIS A 248 -14.54 -28.67 21.37
N VAL A 249 -13.35 -28.24 20.97
CA VAL A 249 -12.31 -27.71 21.83
C VAL A 249 -11.89 -26.33 21.33
N THR A 250 -11.92 -25.34 22.23
CA THR A 250 -11.27 -24.05 21.99
C THR A 250 -9.95 -23.97 22.74
N GLY A 251 -8.95 -23.33 22.14
CA GLY A 251 -7.73 -22.93 22.81
C GLY A 251 -7.35 -21.49 22.51
N ILE A 252 -6.64 -20.84 23.43
CA ILE A 252 -5.99 -19.54 23.22
C ILE A 252 -4.58 -19.80 22.69
N ARG A 253 -4.18 -19.08 21.63
CA ARG A 253 -2.86 -19.25 21.00
C ARG A 253 -1.71 -19.08 21.99
N ASN A 254 -0.73 -19.96 21.98
CA ASN A 254 0.40 -20.05 22.91
C ASN A 254 1.77 -19.83 22.23
N ASP A 255 1.77 -19.57 20.91
CA ASP A 255 2.99 -19.30 20.14
C ASP A 255 3.67 -17.98 20.55
N ALA A 256 4.96 -17.87 20.23
CA ALA A 256 5.80 -16.73 20.62
C ALA A 256 5.25 -15.38 20.13
N TYR A 257 4.73 -15.33 18.89
CA TYR A 257 4.18 -14.11 18.32
C TYR A 257 2.91 -13.69 19.06
N ALA A 258 2.00 -14.63 19.30
CA ALA A 258 0.74 -14.36 19.99
C ALA A 258 0.95 -13.93 21.45
N LYS A 259 1.98 -14.47 22.14
CA LYS A 259 2.39 -14.03 23.48
C LYS A 259 2.89 -12.58 23.50
N ALA A 260 3.70 -12.20 22.52
CA ALA A 260 4.27 -10.85 22.44
C ALA A 260 3.26 -9.80 21.92
N HIS A 261 2.28 -10.20 21.12
CA HIS A 261 1.41 -9.29 20.37
C HIS A 261 -0.09 -9.58 20.57
N ARG A 262 -0.51 -9.86 21.81
CA ARG A 262 -1.93 -10.03 22.13
C ARG A 262 -2.77 -8.85 21.68
N ILE A 263 -3.99 -9.15 21.21
CA ILE A 263 -5.00 -8.12 20.93
C ILE A 263 -5.28 -7.38 22.23
N LYS A 264 -5.14 -6.06 22.19
CA LYS A 264 -5.62 -5.19 23.26
C LYS A 264 -7.09 -4.91 22.97
N VAL A 265 -7.98 -5.60 23.69
CA VAL A 265 -9.43 -5.57 23.45
C VAL A 265 -9.98 -4.15 23.57
N GLU A 266 -9.46 -3.38 24.51
CA GLU A 266 -9.85 -1.99 24.72
C GLU A 266 -8.60 -1.12 24.79
N VAL A 267 -8.60 -0.03 24.01
CA VAL A 267 -7.54 0.97 24.00
C VAL A 267 -8.16 2.36 23.90
N ASN A 268 -7.58 3.32 24.62
CA ASN A 268 -7.92 4.72 24.40
C ASN A 268 -7.47 5.13 22.99
N LYS A 269 -8.33 5.88 22.29
CA LYS A 269 -7.95 6.56 21.05
C LYS A 269 -6.73 7.45 21.27
N ARG A 270 -5.90 7.58 20.23
CA ARG A 270 -4.78 8.52 20.24
C ARG A 270 -5.30 9.95 20.47
N PRO A 271 -4.53 10.84 21.11
CA PRO A 271 -4.99 12.20 21.40
C PRO A 271 -5.63 12.91 20.20
N GLU A 272 -5.05 12.77 19.01
CA GLU A 272 -5.49 13.38 17.75
C GLU A 272 -6.75 12.75 17.13
N GLU A 273 -7.14 11.56 17.60
CA GLU A 273 -8.32 10.79 17.16
C GLU A 273 -9.50 10.90 18.14
N ARG A 274 -9.28 11.43 19.35
CA ARG A 274 -10.36 11.64 20.32
C ARG A 274 -11.39 12.63 19.77
N GLY A 275 -12.67 12.29 19.91
CA GLY A 275 -13.78 13.04 19.29
C GLY A 275 -13.97 12.79 17.78
N LYS A 276 -13.17 11.91 17.15
CA LYS A 276 -13.32 11.49 15.75
C LYS A 276 -13.79 10.04 15.64
N TYR A 277 -14.27 9.66 14.47
CA TYR A 277 -14.93 8.37 14.23
C TYR A 277 -14.36 7.68 12.99
N LEU A 278 -14.32 6.35 13.00
CA LEU A 278 -14.03 5.59 11.77
C LEU A 278 -15.24 5.64 10.81
N ALA A 279 -16.45 5.67 11.36
CA ALA A 279 -17.73 5.65 10.65
C ALA A 279 -18.68 6.74 11.20
N PRO A 280 -18.40 8.04 10.96
CA PRO A 280 -19.14 9.13 11.60
C PRO A 280 -20.63 9.15 11.24
N ILE A 281 -20.98 8.88 9.98
CA ILE A 281 -22.36 8.98 9.47
C ILE A 281 -23.26 7.96 10.17
N GLU A 282 -22.76 6.74 10.35
CA GLU A 282 -23.43 5.62 11.03
C GLU A 282 -23.65 5.91 12.52
N HIS A 283 -22.83 6.78 13.10
CA HIS A 283 -22.99 7.29 14.46
C HIS A 283 -23.80 8.60 14.53
N GLY A 284 -24.39 9.07 13.42
CA GLY A 284 -25.20 10.29 13.35
C GLY A 284 -24.38 11.60 13.30
N PHE A 285 -23.09 11.52 12.97
CA PHE A 285 -22.18 12.65 12.91
C PHE A 285 -21.80 13.02 11.46
N PRO A 286 -21.40 14.28 11.20
CA PRO A 286 -20.95 14.68 9.87
C PRO A 286 -19.64 13.99 9.46
N GLU A 287 -19.45 13.81 8.14
CA GLU A 287 -18.24 13.17 7.56
C GLU A 287 -16.93 13.85 8.00
N SER A 288 -16.98 15.15 8.31
CA SER A 288 -15.83 15.93 8.77
C SER A 288 -15.22 15.46 10.08
N LEU A 289 -15.95 14.68 10.89
CA LEU A 289 -15.44 14.04 12.10
C LEU A 289 -14.81 12.66 11.82
N GLY A 290 -14.68 12.27 10.55
CA GLY A 290 -14.01 11.05 10.14
C GLY A 290 -12.51 11.06 10.43
N ILE A 291 -11.99 9.97 10.99
CA ILE A 291 -10.54 9.73 11.06
C ILE A 291 -9.99 9.71 9.63
N GLY A 292 -8.92 10.49 9.40
CA GLY A 292 -8.34 10.69 8.08
C GLY A 292 -9.05 11.72 7.18
N TYR A 293 -10.16 12.32 7.60
CA TYR A 293 -10.87 13.33 6.78
C TYR A 293 -9.99 14.55 6.45
N ALA A 294 -9.31 15.11 7.47
CA ALA A 294 -8.45 16.28 7.30
C ALA A 294 -7.32 16.03 6.30
N GLU A 295 -6.71 14.84 6.32
CA GLU A 295 -5.65 14.47 5.38
C GLU A 295 -6.19 14.31 3.96
N ARG A 296 -7.36 13.66 3.80
CA ARG A 296 -8.03 13.59 2.48
C ARG A 296 -8.32 14.99 1.91
N MET A 297 -8.77 15.91 2.75
CA MET A 297 -9.05 17.29 2.33
C MET A 297 -7.77 18.07 2.03
N ARG A 298 -6.71 17.92 2.83
CA ARG A 298 -5.40 18.54 2.58
C ARG A 298 -4.87 18.14 1.20
N ILE A 299 -4.86 16.84 0.89
CA ILE A 299 -4.41 16.32 -0.40
C ILE A 299 -5.27 16.85 -1.55
N LYS A 300 -6.60 16.91 -1.39
CA LYS A 300 -7.50 17.49 -2.40
C LYS A 300 -7.23 18.98 -2.64
N THR A 301 -7.02 19.76 -1.59
CA THR A 301 -6.76 21.21 -1.72
C THR A 301 -5.40 21.48 -2.37
N GLU A 302 -4.37 20.72 -2.02
CA GLU A 302 -3.05 20.81 -2.67
C GLU A 302 -3.16 20.53 -4.18
N GLN A 303 -3.95 19.52 -4.56
CA GLN A 303 -4.25 19.24 -5.97
C GLN A 303 -5.03 20.36 -6.67
N ALA A 304 -6.05 20.94 -6.02
CA ALA A 304 -6.86 22.02 -6.61
C ALA A 304 -6.05 23.31 -6.83
N SER A 305 -5.19 23.68 -5.87
CA SER A 305 -4.35 24.88 -5.94
C SER A 305 -3.35 24.89 -7.10
N PHE A 306 -3.06 23.69 -7.65
CA PHE A 306 -2.23 23.52 -8.83
C PHE A 306 -3.02 23.75 -10.14
N LEU A 307 -4.29 23.33 -10.20
CA LEU A 307 -5.10 23.46 -11.42
C LEU A 307 -5.55 24.90 -11.72
N GLU A 308 -5.53 25.78 -10.71
CA GLU A 308 -5.93 27.18 -10.84
C GLU A 308 -4.77 28.15 -11.20
N LYS A 309 -3.53 27.67 -11.32
CA LYS A 309 -2.33 28.47 -11.65
C LYS A 309 -1.73 28.10 -13.00
#